data_AF-A0A1R1Z057-F1
#
_entry.id   AF-A0A1R1Z057-F1
#
_cell.length_a   1.000
_cell.length_b   1.000
_cell.length_c   1.000
_cell.angle_alpha   90.00
_cell.angle_beta   90.00
_cell.angle_gamma   90.00
#
_symmetry.space_group_name_H-M   'P 1'
#
loop_
_entity.id
_entity.type
_entity.pdbx_description
1 polymer ?
#
loop_
_entity_poly.entity_id
_entity_poly.type
_entity_poly.pdbx_seq_one_letter_code
_entity_poly.pdbx_strand_id
1 'polypeptide(L)'
;MLDDATYDLFENLKIARLASTTSKQQLLTAAEQSRRVIEVALDPAAHIVIERGCRRVSDIADECERLPERYTIDLHVGPAVLPDSADLVRLARCSAGRIELRTGADVRAAWESSFGPFSAAPAPSSIRSVVDYGDPNLKSYVDAALLRLLDEKLQEAISSGAATPIGAISPAILSHVQSTWLDWKAKLETHPKVRHDFLRWLANVDQQVARPWDGDHASLQRMTNALIMTAAAHAGEPLDPCSAATGNLGFATSAVGLGTGCEAIGSESLSVRTMPDDWDVDALILSAASDVVVDDPLGTIMDGGDPADSIKTARRVRPAIIQADRKWKDRLRGPLPDWKAAVVREFASWRQRQDDEAKRASE
;
A
#
# COMPACT_ATOMS: atom_id res chain seq x y z
N MET A 1 -23.91 -24.02 16.85
CA MET A 1 -23.80 -22.63 17.37
C MET A 1 -25.11 -21.92 17.10
N LEU A 2 -25.53 -21.03 17.98
CA LEU A 2 -26.67 -20.14 17.73
C LEU A 2 -26.26 -19.11 16.66
N ASP A 3 -27.17 -18.77 15.75
CA ASP A 3 -26.93 -17.71 14.75
C ASP A 3 -27.18 -16.31 15.33
N ASP A 4 -26.70 -15.28 14.63
CA ASP A 4 -26.83 -13.89 15.08
C ASP A 4 -28.29 -13.43 15.22
N ALA A 5 -29.16 -13.93 14.34
CA ALA A 5 -30.60 -13.66 14.40
C ALA A 5 -31.22 -14.16 15.71
N THR A 6 -30.72 -15.29 16.23
CA THR A 6 -31.17 -15.83 17.51
C THR A 6 -30.71 -14.97 18.69
N TYR A 7 -29.47 -14.48 18.68
CA TYR A 7 -28.99 -13.53 19.69
C TYR A 7 -29.80 -12.24 19.68
N ASP A 8 -30.07 -11.68 18.49
CA ASP A 8 -30.90 -10.48 18.34
C ASP A 8 -32.32 -10.70 18.85
N LEU A 9 -32.92 -11.86 18.56
CA LEU A 9 -34.24 -12.20 19.05
C LEU A 9 -34.30 -12.21 20.58
N PHE A 10 -33.35 -12.89 21.24
CA PHE A 10 -33.33 -12.99 22.70
C PHE A 10 -33.02 -11.65 23.37
N GLU A 11 -32.11 -10.85 22.82
CA GLU A 11 -31.80 -9.52 23.33
C GLU A 11 -33.01 -8.59 23.22
N ASN A 12 -33.66 -8.57 22.04
CA ASN A 12 -34.87 -7.78 21.81
C ASN A 12 -36.03 -8.23 22.72
N LEU A 13 -36.21 -9.54 22.94
CA LEU A 13 -37.22 -10.06 23.87
C LEU A 13 -36.93 -9.67 25.33
N LYS A 14 -35.67 -9.75 25.74
CA LYS A 14 -35.21 -9.31 27.07
C LYS A 14 -35.54 -7.84 27.29
N ILE A 15 -35.19 -6.96 26.34
CA ILE A 15 -35.50 -5.53 26.42
C ILE A 15 -37.03 -5.32 26.39
N ALA A 16 -37.75 -6.04 25.52
CA ALA A 16 -39.18 -5.89 25.38
C ALA A 16 -39.96 -6.23 26.66
N ARG A 17 -39.54 -7.29 27.37
CA ARG A 17 -40.26 -7.87 28.51
C ARG A 17 -39.74 -7.41 29.88
N LEU A 18 -38.46 -7.08 30.01
CA LEU A 18 -37.81 -6.85 31.30
C LEU A 18 -37.33 -5.41 31.51
N ALA A 19 -37.19 -4.59 30.46
CA ALA A 19 -36.78 -3.19 30.62
C ALA A 19 -37.93 -2.31 31.10
N SER A 20 -37.62 -1.31 31.94
CA SER A 20 -38.56 -0.27 32.31
C SER A 20 -38.93 0.58 31.10
N THR A 21 -40.15 1.13 31.09
CA THR A 21 -40.65 1.97 29.97
C THR A 21 -39.71 3.13 29.65
N THR A 22 -39.06 3.73 30.65
CA THR A 22 -38.12 4.85 30.51
C THR A 22 -36.74 4.47 29.95
N SER A 23 -36.28 3.23 30.13
CA SER A 23 -34.95 2.79 29.66
C SER A 23 -35.00 2.02 28.33
N LYS A 24 -36.19 1.59 27.92
CA LYS A 24 -36.39 0.70 26.76
C LYS A 24 -35.77 1.25 25.47
N GLN A 25 -35.99 2.53 25.17
CA GLN A 25 -35.43 3.17 23.97
C GLN A 25 -33.90 3.21 24.01
N GLN A 26 -33.32 3.58 25.16
CA GLN A 26 -31.87 3.63 25.33
C GLN A 26 -31.23 2.25 25.17
N LEU A 27 -31.85 1.20 25.73
CA LEU A 27 -31.36 -0.17 25.60
C LEU A 27 -31.46 -0.70 24.18
N LEU A 28 -32.52 -0.35 23.44
CA LEU A 28 -32.62 -0.68 22.00
C LEU A 28 -31.52 0.01 21.18
N THR A 29 -31.24 1.30 21.47
CA THR A 29 -30.14 2.01 20.81
C THR A 29 -28.77 1.41 21.16
N ALA A 30 -28.55 1.02 22.42
CA ALA A 30 -27.32 0.37 22.85
C ALA A 30 -27.15 -1.02 22.20
N ALA A 31 -28.23 -1.81 22.10
CA ALA A 31 -28.21 -3.09 21.40
C ALA A 31 -27.86 -2.91 19.92
N GLU A 32 -28.46 -1.92 19.24
CA GLU A 32 -28.11 -1.59 17.85
C GLU A 32 -26.64 -1.19 17.68
N GLN A 33 -26.09 -0.39 18.61
CA GLN A 33 -24.68 -0.04 18.60
C GLN A 33 -23.79 -1.28 18.83
N SER A 34 -24.18 -2.19 19.73
CA SER A 34 -23.42 -3.41 20.03
C SER A 34 -23.27 -4.33 18.82
N ARG A 35 -24.20 -4.29 17.86
CA ARG A 35 -24.11 -5.06 16.60
C ARG A 35 -22.90 -4.67 15.74
N ARG A 36 -22.34 -3.49 15.99
CA ARG A 36 -21.21 -2.91 15.24
C ARG A 36 -19.91 -2.98 16.03
N VAL A 37 -19.91 -3.66 17.17
CA VAL A 37 -18.74 -3.86 18.03
C VAL A 37 -18.26 -5.29 17.86
N ILE A 38 -16.95 -5.44 17.65
CA ILE A 38 -16.24 -6.72 17.65
C ILE A 38 -15.25 -6.68 18.81
N GLU A 39 -15.45 -7.54 19.80
CA GLU A 39 -14.51 -7.68 20.92
C GLU A 39 -13.44 -8.73 20.57
N VAL A 40 -12.18 -8.37 20.68
CA VAL A 40 -11.03 -9.28 20.53
C VAL A 40 -10.36 -9.42 21.89
N ALA A 41 -10.31 -10.65 22.41
CA ALA A 41 -9.84 -10.94 23.77
C ALA A 41 -9.07 -12.27 23.81
N LEU A 42 -8.36 -12.50 24.91
CA LEU A 42 -7.75 -13.81 25.19
C LEU A 42 -8.77 -14.70 25.91
N ASP A 43 -9.00 -15.90 25.41
CA ASP A 43 -9.77 -16.90 26.13
C ASP A 43 -8.96 -17.39 27.35
N PRO A 44 -9.49 -17.26 28.58
CA PRO A 44 -8.73 -17.56 29.79
C PRO A 44 -8.49 -19.06 30.00
N ALA A 45 -9.29 -19.94 29.37
CA ALA A 45 -9.18 -21.38 29.53
C ALA A 45 -8.28 -22.01 28.46
N ALA A 46 -8.41 -21.57 27.22
CA ALA A 46 -7.66 -22.10 26.07
C ALA A 46 -6.38 -21.32 25.77
N HIS A 47 -6.20 -20.11 26.32
CA HIS A 47 -5.08 -19.22 26.03
C HIS A 47 -4.92 -18.90 24.54
N ILE A 48 -6.04 -18.88 23.80
CA ILE A 48 -6.10 -18.49 22.39
C ILE A 48 -6.80 -17.13 22.25
N VAL A 49 -6.47 -16.39 21.20
CA VAL A 49 -7.16 -15.13 20.90
C VAL A 49 -8.51 -15.47 20.27
N ILE A 50 -9.56 -14.80 20.72
CA ILE A 50 -10.94 -14.98 20.24
C ILE A 50 -11.54 -13.65 19.81
N GLU A 51 -12.52 -13.72 18.94
CA GLU A 51 -13.40 -12.60 18.59
C GLU A 51 -14.86 -12.88 18.94
N ARG A 52 -15.60 -11.82 19.28
CA ARG A 52 -17.06 -11.83 19.53
C ARG A 52 -17.71 -10.61 18.91
N GLY A 53 -18.59 -10.82 17.95
CA GLY A 53 -19.36 -9.75 17.29
C GLY A 53 -20.41 -10.34 16.36
N CYS A 54 -21.28 -9.50 15.80
CA CYS A 54 -22.21 -9.91 14.73
C CYS A 54 -21.51 -10.09 13.37
N ARG A 55 -20.26 -9.62 13.27
CA ARG A 55 -19.39 -9.77 12.11
C ARG A 55 -18.00 -10.10 12.61
N ARG A 56 -17.23 -10.77 11.77
CA ARG A 56 -15.81 -11.05 12.01
C ARG A 56 -14.94 -9.88 11.59
N VAL A 57 -13.74 -9.79 12.15
CA VAL A 57 -12.74 -8.80 11.70
C VAL A 57 -12.43 -8.99 10.20
N SER A 58 -12.36 -10.23 9.71
CA SER A 58 -12.18 -10.52 8.28
C SER A 58 -13.30 -9.94 7.41
N ASP A 59 -14.55 -9.98 7.88
CA ASP A 59 -15.70 -9.55 7.10
C ASP A 59 -15.68 -8.04 6.88
N ILE A 60 -15.31 -7.29 7.90
CA ILE A 60 -15.19 -5.83 7.81
C ILE A 60 -13.88 -5.40 7.14
N ALA A 61 -12.85 -6.24 7.14
CA ALA A 61 -11.58 -5.95 6.49
C ALA A 61 -11.70 -5.94 4.96
N ASP A 62 -12.46 -6.87 4.38
CA ASP A 62 -12.62 -7.00 2.92
C ASP A 62 -13.24 -5.75 2.25
N GLU A 63 -14.06 -5.02 3.00
CA GLU A 63 -14.77 -3.83 2.55
C GLU A 63 -14.47 -2.60 3.40
N CYS A 64 -13.31 -2.56 4.08
CA CYS A 64 -13.02 -1.56 5.12
C CYS A 64 -13.24 -0.11 4.68
N GLU A 65 -12.89 0.23 3.44
CA GLU A 65 -13.05 1.56 2.85
C GLU A 65 -14.47 1.84 2.31
N ARG A 66 -15.29 0.78 2.16
CA ARG A 66 -16.65 0.80 1.59
C ARG A 66 -17.74 0.49 2.62
N LEU A 67 -17.37 0.22 3.88
CA LEU A 67 -18.33 -0.05 4.95
C LEU A 67 -19.41 1.05 4.99
N PRO A 68 -20.71 0.68 4.97
CA PRO A 68 -21.79 1.65 4.96
C PRO A 68 -21.93 2.36 6.31
N GLU A 69 -21.45 1.73 7.38
CA GLU A 69 -21.54 2.20 8.75
C GLU A 69 -20.22 1.99 9.47
N ARG A 70 -20.02 2.75 10.55
CA ARG A 70 -18.83 2.64 11.37
C ARG A 70 -18.89 1.41 12.28
N TYR A 71 -17.82 0.62 12.26
CA TYR A 71 -17.57 -0.51 13.16
C TYR A 71 -16.50 -0.15 14.18
N THR A 72 -16.57 -0.80 15.34
CA THR A 72 -15.59 -0.66 16.41
C THR A 72 -14.98 -2.00 16.75
N ILE A 73 -13.66 -2.06 16.88
CA ILE A 73 -12.93 -3.24 17.34
C ILE A 73 -12.37 -2.91 18.73
N ASP A 74 -12.87 -3.61 19.73
CA ASP A 74 -12.45 -3.49 21.11
C ASP A 74 -11.35 -4.50 21.42
N LEU A 75 -10.16 -3.99 21.69
CA LEU A 75 -8.94 -4.77 21.87
C LEU A 75 -8.66 -4.96 23.36
N HIS A 76 -8.84 -6.18 23.84
CA HIS A 76 -8.58 -6.60 25.23
C HIS A 76 -7.32 -7.46 25.39
N VAL A 77 -6.53 -7.55 24.31
CA VAL A 77 -5.28 -8.29 24.25
C VAL A 77 -4.18 -7.34 23.77
N GLY A 78 -2.96 -7.53 24.27
CA GLY A 78 -1.82 -6.68 23.92
C GLY A 78 -1.31 -6.94 22.50
N PRO A 79 -0.63 -5.97 21.87
CA PRO A 79 -0.19 -6.09 20.48
C PRO A 79 0.87 -7.20 20.27
N ALA A 80 1.63 -7.57 21.31
CA ALA A 80 2.60 -8.67 21.23
C ALA A 80 1.96 -10.07 21.12
N VAL A 81 0.69 -10.20 21.50
CA VAL A 81 -0.08 -11.45 21.41
C VAL A 81 -0.85 -11.54 20.09
N LEU A 82 -1.08 -10.39 19.44
CA LEU A 82 -1.74 -10.28 18.13
C LEU A 82 -0.69 -10.16 17.01
N PRO A 83 -0.47 -11.22 16.21
CA PRO A 83 0.60 -11.23 15.20
C PRO A 83 0.41 -10.18 14.10
N ASP A 84 -0.83 -9.78 13.84
CA ASP A 84 -1.26 -8.82 12.82
C ASP A 84 -1.63 -7.44 13.41
N SER A 85 -1.20 -7.14 14.64
CA SER A 85 -1.51 -5.88 15.33
C SER A 85 -1.19 -4.62 14.52
N ALA A 86 -0.06 -4.61 13.81
CA ALA A 86 0.31 -3.51 12.91
C ALA A 86 -0.65 -3.41 11.71
N ASP A 87 -1.04 -4.53 11.12
CA ASP A 87 -1.97 -4.57 9.98
C ASP A 87 -3.38 -4.18 10.38
N LEU A 88 -3.79 -4.45 11.62
CA LEU A 88 -5.06 -3.98 12.16
C LEU A 88 -5.10 -2.45 12.28
N VAL A 89 -4.00 -1.83 12.74
CA VAL A 89 -3.87 -0.36 12.77
C VAL A 89 -3.90 0.21 11.35
N ARG A 90 -3.19 -0.41 10.41
CA ARG A 90 -3.20 -0.03 8.98
C ARG A 90 -4.60 -0.13 8.39
N LEU A 91 -5.34 -1.20 8.69
CA LEU A 91 -6.72 -1.39 8.25
C LEU A 91 -7.64 -0.27 8.78
N ALA A 92 -7.52 0.06 10.07
CA ALA A 92 -8.31 1.13 10.66
C ALA A 92 -8.04 2.49 10.00
N ARG A 93 -6.78 2.82 9.72
CA ARG A 93 -6.41 4.02 8.96
C ARG A 93 -6.96 4.00 7.54
N CYS A 94 -6.77 2.88 6.84
CA CYS A 94 -7.25 2.65 5.48
C CYS A 94 -8.77 2.83 5.35
N SER A 95 -9.54 2.47 6.39
CA SER A 95 -11.00 2.60 6.42
C SER A 95 -11.52 4.04 6.36
N ALA A 96 -10.65 5.04 6.52
CA ALA A 96 -10.99 6.46 6.61
C ALA A 96 -12.06 6.76 7.68
N GLY A 97 -11.91 6.15 8.86
CA GLY A 97 -12.77 6.37 10.02
C GLY A 97 -13.99 5.44 10.12
N ARG A 98 -14.15 4.51 9.18
CA ARG A 98 -15.21 3.49 9.23
C ARG A 98 -14.91 2.34 10.18
N ILE A 99 -13.65 2.14 10.56
CA ILE A 99 -13.23 1.21 11.61
C ILE A 99 -12.55 2.02 12.71
N GLU A 100 -13.08 1.96 13.93
CA GLU A 100 -12.44 2.49 15.14
C GLU A 100 -11.77 1.37 15.91
N LEU A 101 -10.54 1.59 16.37
CA LEU A 101 -9.89 0.72 17.34
C LEU A 101 -9.98 1.35 18.73
N ARG A 102 -10.42 0.57 19.71
CA ARG A 102 -10.41 0.96 21.13
C ARG A 102 -9.64 -0.08 21.93
N THR A 103 -9.05 0.34 23.04
CA THR A 103 -8.21 -0.54 23.88
C THR A 103 -8.73 -0.63 25.31
N GLY A 104 -8.76 -1.86 25.82
CA GLY A 104 -9.05 -2.14 27.22
C GLY A 104 -8.00 -1.53 28.15
N ALA A 105 -8.39 -1.18 29.37
CA ALA A 105 -7.52 -0.49 30.33
C ALA A 105 -6.21 -1.24 30.59
N ASP A 106 -6.26 -2.57 30.67
CA ASP A 106 -5.10 -3.40 31.02
C ASP A 106 -4.04 -3.50 29.91
N VAL A 107 -4.43 -3.26 28.66
CA VAL A 107 -3.56 -3.39 27.48
C VAL A 107 -3.23 -2.06 26.80
N ARG A 108 -3.90 -0.98 27.22
CA ARG A 108 -3.78 0.35 26.58
C ARG A 108 -2.34 0.84 26.50
N ALA A 109 -1.60 0.77 27.60
CA ALA A 109 -0.21 1.26 27.62
C ALA A 109 0.69 0.57 26.57
N ALA A 110 0.48 -0.74 26.34
CA ALA A 110 1.26 -1.51 25.36
C ALA A 110 0.90 -1.16 23.90
N TRP A 111 -0.37 -0.87 23.65
CA TRP A 111 -0.83 -0.36 22.35
C TRP A 111 -0.30 1.05 22.09
N GLU A 112 -0.42 1.93 23.08
CA GLU A 112 0.00 3.33 22.97
C GLU A 112 1.50 3.50 22.78
N SER A 113 2.32 2.67 23.43
CA SER A 113 3.76 2.67 23.22
C SER A 113 4.17 2.30 21.79
N SER A 114 3.34 1.53 21.08
CA SER A 114 3.67 0.97 19.77
C SER A 114 3.08 1.78 18.61
N PHE A 115 1.85 2.30 18.77
CA PHE A 115 1.09 2.88 17.65
C PHE A 115 0.49 4.26 17.94
N GLY A 116 0.70 4.82 19.14
CA GLY A 116 0.13 6.10 19.55
C GLY A 116 -1.23 5.97 20.27
N PRO A 117 -1.91 7.10 20.56
CA PRO A 117 -3.07 7.11 21.45
C PRO A 117 -4.28 6.35 20.90
N PHE A 118 -5.02 5.66 21.78
CA PHE A 118 -6.26 4.95 21.45
C PHE A 118 -7.43 5.37 22.35
N SER A 119 -8.64 5.32 21.80
CA SER A 119 -9.87 5.41 22.57
C SER A 119 -9.99 4.27 23.60
N ALA A 120 -10.68 4.52 24.70
CA ALA A 120 -10.93 3.52 25.74
C ALA A 120 -12.03 2.54 25.34
N ALA A 121 -11.76 1.23 25.41
CA ALA A 121 -12.78 0.19 25.31
C ALA A 121 -13.46 -0.05 26.68
N PRO A 122 -14.77 -0.35 26.71
CA PRO A 122 -15.45 -0.83 27.91
C PRO A 122 -14.94 -2.22 28.32
N ALA A 123 -15.40 -2.76 29.45
CA ALA A 123 -15.09 -4.15 29.80
C ALA A 123 -15.77 -5.12 28.80
N PRO A 124 -15.17 -6.28 28.49
CA PRO A 124 -15.76 -7.28 27.61
C PRO A 124 -17.17 -7.67 28.10
N SER A 125 -18.15 -7.58 27.21
CA SER A 125 -19.57 -7.78 27.56
C SER A 125 -20.38 -8.45 26.46
N SER A 126 -19.77 -8.71 25.30
CA SER A 126 -20.45 -9.29 24.16
C SER A 126 -21.07 -10.64 24.49
N ILE A 127 -22.37 -10.74 24.22
CA ILE A 127 -23.14 -11.99 24.34
C ILE A 127 -22.99 -12.89 23.11
N ARG A 128 -22.30 -12.42 22.06
CA ARG A 128 -22.17 -13.11 20.78
C ARG A 128 -21.32 -14.36 20.91
N SER A 129 -21.47 -15.26 19.94
CA SER A 129 -20.73 -16.51 19.95
C SER A 129 -19.23 -16.28 19.93
N VAL A 130 -18.51 -17.09 20.71
CA VAL A 130 -17.04 -17.11 20.69
C VAL A 130 -16.57 -17.76 19.40
N VAL A 131 -15.71 -17.06 18.66
CA VAL A 131 -15.03 -17.56 17.47
C VAL A 131 -13.53 -17.37 17.65
N ASP A 132 -12.74 -18.29 17.13
CA ASP A 132 -11.28 -18.14 17.10
C ASP A 132 -10.89 -16.92 16.26
N TYR A 133 -10.01 -16.08 16.81
CA TYR A 133 -9.36 -15.02 16.07
C TYR A 133 -8.26 -15.68 15.22
N GLY A 134 -8.68 -16.37 14.17
CA GLY A 134 -7.75 -16.91 13.18
C GLY A 134 -6.96 -15.78 12.52
N ASP A 135 -5.82 -16.10 11.91
CA ASP A 135 -5.04 -15.12 11.13
C ASP A 135 -5.89 -14.63 9.94
N PRO A 136 -6.46 -13.41 9.98
CA PRO A 136 -7.37 -12.94 8.96
C PRO A 136 -6.61 -12.61 7.67
N ASN A 137 -5.27 -12.66 7.65
CA ASN A 137 -4.45 -12.15 6.56
C ASN A 137 -4.79 -10.67 6.27
N LEU A 138 -4.87 -9.85 7.33
CA LEU A 138 -5.23 -8.43 7.25
C LEU A 138 -4.37 -7.65 6.27
N LYS A 139 -3.09 -8.01 6.17
CA LYS A 139 -2.16 -7.53 5.15
C LYS A 139 -2.75 -7.59 3.74
N SER A 140 -3.31 -8.74 3.35
CA SER A 140 -3.90 -8.93 2.02
C SER A 140 -5.13 -8.06 1.80
N TYR A 141 -5.96 -7.87 2.84
CA TYR A 141 -7.12 -6.99 2.78
C TYR A 141 -6.73 -5.52 2.64
N VAL A 142 -5.72 -5.05 3.39
CA VAL A 142 -5.18 -3.69 3.25
C VAL A 142 -4.61 -3.45 1.85
N ASP A 143 -3.85 -4.41 1.32
CA ASP A 143 -3.29 -4.32 -0.04
C ASP A 143 -4.40 -4.31 -1.11
N ALA A 144 -5.47 -5.09 -0.93
CA ALA A 144 -6.64 -5.08 -1.82
C ALA A 144 -7.43 -3.76 -1.74
N ALA A 145 -7.61 -3.21 -0.54
CA ALA A 145 -8.25 -1.91 -0.34
C ALA A 145 -7.45 -0.78 -0.99
N LEU A 146 -6.12 -0.77 -0.81
CA LEU A 146 -5.24 0.18 -1.48
C LEU A 146 -5.37 0.09 -3.01
N LEU A 147 -5.41 -1.12 -3.58
CA LEU A 147 -5.57 -1.31 -5.02
C LEU A 147 -6.88 -0.69 -5.53
N ARG A 148 -7.99 -0.84 -4.79
CA ARG A 148 -9.28 -0.22 -5.12
C ARG A 148 -9.25 1.30 -5.01
N LEU A 149 -8.64 1.84 -3.95
CA LEU A 149 -8.47 3.29 -3.77
C LEU A 149 -7.62 3.91 -4.89
N LEU A 150 -6.54 3.23 -5.30
CA LEU A 150 -5.71 3.67 -6.42
C LEU A 150 -6.47 3.63 -7.74
N ASP A 151 -7.28 2.59 -7.97
CA ASP A 151 -8.14 2.49 -9.16
C ASP A 151 -9.14 3.64 -9.20
N GLU A 152 -9.86 3.91 -8.11
CA GLU A 152 -10.79 5.05 -8.01
C GLU A 152 -10.11 6.37 -8.35
N LYS A 153 -8.96 6.66 -7.72
CA LYS A 153 -8.18 7.88 -7.99
C LYS A 153 -7.65 7.95 -9.42
N LEU A 154 -7.30 6.82 -10.02
CA LEU A 154 -6.89 6.79 -11.42
C LEU A 154 -8.07 7.09 -12.34
N GLN A 155 -9.26 6.53 -12.09
CA GLN A 155 -10.46 6.85 -12.88
C GLN A 155 -10.86 8.32 -12.72
N GLU A 156 -10.70 8.92 -11.54
CA GLU A 156 -10.86 10.37 -11.35
C GLU A 156 -9.90 11.18 -12.23
N ALA A 157 -8.63 10.77 -12.32
CA ALA A 157 -7.63 11.45 -13.17
C ALA A 157 -7.93 11.28 -14.67
N ILE A 158 -8.35 10.08 -15.09
CA ILE A 158 -8.75 9.79 -16.47
C ILE A 158 -9.96 10.62 -16.88
N SER A 159 -10.99 10.69 -16.02
CA SER A 159 -12.23 11.43 -16.31
C SER A 159 -12.03 12.94 -16.29
N SER A 160 -11.22 13.46 -15.37
CA SER A 160 -10.92 14.90 -15.28
C SER A 160 -9.88 15.38 -16.30
N GLY A 161 -9.09 14.47 -16.89
CA GLY A 161 -8.01 14.83 -17.82
C GLY A 161 -6.77 15.40 -17.14
N ALA A 162 -6.66 15.29 -15.82
CA ALA A 162 -5.57 15.89 -15.04
C ALA A 162 -5.33 15.15 -13.72
N ALA A 163 -4.12 15.30 -13.16
CA ALA A 163 -3.79 14.82 -11.83
C ALA A 163 -2.87 15.80 -11.11
N THR A 164 -3.15 16.17 -9.86
CA THR A 164 -2.31 17.12 -9.11
C THR A 164 -1.15 16.39 -8.43
N PRO A 165 0.11 16.86 -8.52
CA PRO A 165 0.59 18.08 -9.18
C PRO A 165 1.16 17.86 -10.59
N ILE A 166 0.90 16.73 -11.26
CA ILE A 166 1.30 16.48 -12.66
C ILE A 166 0.72 17.57 -13.60
N GLY A 167 -0.54 17.94 -13.40
CA GLY A 167 -1.31 18.86 -14.23
C GLY A 167 -2.14 18.12 -15.28
N ALA A 168 -2.48 18.81 -16.37
CA ALA A 168 -3.23 18.24 -17.49
C ALA A 168 -2.45 17.15 -18.22
N ILE A 169 -3.16 16.12 -18.68
CA ILE A 169 -2.61 14.97 -19.40
C ILE A 169 -3.44 14.77 -20.67
N SER A 170 -2.79 14.46 -21.80
CA SER A 170 -3.51 14.28 -23.06
C SER A 170 -4.44 13.06 -23.01
N PRO A 171 -5.64 13.14 -23.63
CA PRO A 171 -6.59 12.03 -23.63
C PRO A 171 -6.03 10.73 -24.21
N ALA A 172 -5.15 10.82 -25.23
CA ALA A 172 -4.51 9.66 -25.84
C ALA A 172 -3.55 8.95 -24.86
N ILE A 173 -2.82 9.71 -24.04
CA ILE A 173 -1.96 9.13 -23.00
C ILE A 173 -2.81 8.52 -21.89
N LEU A 174 -3.87 9.19 -21.45
CA LEU A 174 -4.79 8.64 -20.43
C LEU A 174 -5.49 7.36 -20.90
N SER A 175 -5.87 7.26 -22.17
CA SER A 175 -6.43 6.03 -22.73
C SER A 175 -5.41 4.88 -22.71
N HIS A 176 -4.14 5.16 -23.00
CA HIS A 176 -3.08 4.16 -22.89
C HIS A 176 -2.83 3.74 -21.42
N VAL A 177 -2.78 4.71 -20.50
CA VAL A 177 -2.66 4.48 -19.05
C VAL A 177 -3.80 3.58 -18.56
N GLN A 178 -5.03 3.86 -18.98
CA GLN A 178 -6.20 3.08 -18.60
C GLN A 178 -6.08 1.61 -19.05
N SER A 179 -5.73 1.37 -20.31
CA SER A 179 -5.54 0.00 -20.84
C SER A 179 -4.46 -0.75 -20.07
N THR A 180 -3.30 -0.10 -19.88
CA THR A 180 -2.17 -0.70 -19.16
C THR A 180 -2.53 -1.02 -17.71
N TRP A 181 -3.25 -0.11 -17.05
CA TRP A 181 -3.69 -0.34 -15.68
C TRP A 181 -4.67 -1.50 -15.55
N LEU A 182 -5.63 -1.66 -16.47
CA LEU A 182 -6.58 -2.77 -16.41
C LEU A 182 -5.85 -4.13 -16.48
N ASP A 183 -4.84 -4.25 -17.35
CA ASP A 183 -4.03 -5.45 -17.46
C ASP A 183 -3.21 -5.71 -16.18
N TRP A 184 -2.56 -4.67 -15.64
CA TRP A 184 -1.79 -4.78 -14.41
C TRP A 184 -2.66 -5.08 -13.19
N LYS A 185 -3.83 -4.45 -13.07
CA LYS A 185 -4.78 -4.68 -11.98
C LYS A 185 -5.20 -6.15 -11.93
N ALA A 186 -5.56 -6.73 -13.06
CA ALA A 186 -5.90 -8.16 -13.15
C ALA A 186 -4.72 -9.07 -12.71
N LYS A 187 -3.48 -8.73 -13.10
CA LYS A 187 -2.27 -9.45 -12.65
C LYS A 187 -2.04 -9.32 -11.14
N LEU A 188 -2.20 -8.13 -10.58
CA LEU A 188 -2.02 -7.86 -9.15
C LEU A 188 -3.10 -8.56 -8.31
N GLU A 189 -4.34 -8.62 -8.78
CA GLU A 189 -5.43 -9.34 -8.09
C GLU A 189 -5.18 -10.85 -8.01
N THR A 190 -4.56 -11.43 -9.04
CA THR A 190 -4.28 -12.87 -9.13
C THR A 190 -2.97 -13.30 -8.47
N HIS A 191 -2.05 -12.36 -8.19
CA HIS A 191 -0.73 -12.64 -7.62
C HIS A 191 -0.47 -11.84 -6.33
N PRO A 192 -0.91 -12.33 -5.15
CA PRO A 192 -0.85 -11.58 -3.89
C PRO A 192 0.55 -11.10 -3.49
N LYS A 193 1.58 -11.90 -3.75
CA LYS A 193 2.97 -11.51 -3.46
C LYS A 193 3.42 -10.35 -4.35
N VAL A 194 3.14 -10.42 -5.65
CA VAL A 194 3.45 -9.34 -6.60
C VAL A 194 2.69 -8.07 -6.24
N ARG A 195 1.41 -8.19 -5.86
CA ARG A 195 0.62 -7.06 -5.36
C ARG A 195 1.26 -6.41 -4.16
N HIS A 196 1.62 -7.21 -3.17
CA HIS A 196 2.23 -6.69 -1.95
C HIS A 196 3.51 -5.92 -2.25
N ASP A 197 4.44 -6.53 -2.99
CA ASP A 197 5.75 -5.92 -3.28
C ASP A 197 5.58 -4.67 -4.16
N PHE A 198 4.68 -4.72 -5.16
CA PHE A 198 4.37 -3.59 -6.02
C PHE A 198 3.87 -2.37 -5.24
N LEU A 199 2.87 -2.58 -4.37
CA LEU A 199 2.26 -1.54 -3.56
C LEU A 199 3.20 -1.02 -2.47
N ARG A 200 4.03 -1.90 -1.89
CA ARG A 200 5.06 -1.50 -0.93
C ARG A 200 6.00 -0.47 -1.54
N TRP A 201 6.61 -0.79 -2.68
CA TRP A 201 7.56 0.12 -3.36
C TRP A 201 6.91 1.41 -3.86
N LEU A 202 5.64 1.32 -4.27
CA LEU A 202 4.87 2.50 -4.65
C LEU A 202 4.71 3.48 -3.48
N ALA A 203 4.54 2.95 -2.26
CA ALA A 203 4.30 3.70 -1.03
C ALA A 203 5.57 4.07 -0.23
N ASN A 204 6.61 3.25 -0.28
CA ASN A 204 7.85 3.42 0.47
C ASN A 204 9.04 2.77 -0.26
N VAL A 205 10.13 3.52 -0.41
CA VAL A 205 11.35 3.10 -1.10
C VAL A 205 12.51 2.72 -0.19
N ASP A 206 12.27 2.61 1.11
CA ASP A 206 13.27 2.10 2.06
C ASP A 206 13.67 0.65 1.72
N GLN A 207 14.95 0.48 1.38
CA GLN A 207 15.56 -0.81 1.04
C GLN A 207 15.99 -1.60 2.28
N GLN A 208 16.23 -0.93 3.41
CA GLN A 208 16.68 -1.57 4.65
C GLN A 208 15.49 -2.07 5.48
N VAL A 209 14.41 -1.28 5.52
CA VAL A 209 13.19 -1.62 6.24
C VAL A 209 12.02 -1.70 5.27
N ALA A 210 11.60 -2.93 4.97
CA ALA A 210 10.44 -3.18 4.11
C ALA A 210 9.13 -2.76 4.79
N ARG A 211 8.83 -1.46 4.77
CA ARG A 211 7.61 -0.89 5.34
C ARG A 211 6.53 -0.79 4.25
N PRO A 212 5.40 -1.50 4.38
CA PRO A 212 4.28 -1.32 3.47
C PRO A 212 3.54 -0.01 3.73
N TRP A 213 2.58 0.32 2.87
CA TRP A 213 1.69 1.47 3.05
C TRP A 213 0.98 1.40 4.39
N ASP A 214 1.06 2.47 5.18
CA ASP A 214 0.57 2.51 6.57
C ASP A 214 -0.95 2.71 6.70
N GLY A 215 -1.67 2.78 5.58
CA GLY A 215 -3.11 3.04 5.53
C GLY A 215 -3.47 4.53 5.45
N ASP A 216 -2.50 5.44 5.42
CA ASP A 216 -2.76 6.88 5.33
C ASP A 216 -3.20 7.31 3.92
N HIS A 217 -4.27 8.08 3.85
CA HIS A 217 -4.84 8.57 2.59
C HIS A 217 -4.03 9.73 1.99
N ALA A 218 -3.18 10.42 2.78
CA ALA A 218 -2.42 11.56 2.27
C ALA A 218 -1.37 11.16 1.19
N SER A 219 -0.88 9.91 1.21
CA SER A 219 0.03 9.39 0.19
C SER A 219 -0.66 8.95 -1.10
N LEU A 220 -1.98 8.73 -1.09
CA LEU A 220 -2.71 8.15 -2.23
C LEU A 220 -2.52 8.97 -3.50
N GLN A 221 -2.64 10.30 -3.43
CA GLN A 221 -2.48 11.15 -4.62
C GLN A 221 -1.09 10.98 -5.26
N ARG A 222 -0.03 10.91 -4.45
CA ARG A 222 1.35 10.74 -4.97
C ARG A 222 1.54 9.35 -5.56
N MET A 223 0.99 8.33 -4.92
CA MET A 223 1.01 6.95 -5.42
C MET A 223 0.25 6.82 -6.75
N THR A 224 -0.93 7.46 -6.87
CA THR A 224 -1.69 7.53 -8.13
C THR A 224 -0.89 8.24 -9.21
N ASN A 225 -0.23 9.35 -8.89
CA ASN A 225 0.63 10.06 -9.85
C ASN A 225 1.80 9.17 -10.34
N ALA A 226 2.40 8.40 -9.44
CA ALA A 226 3.45 7.43 -9.78
C ALA A 226 2.91 6.34 -10.69
N LEU A 227 1.73 5.82 -10.38
CA LEU A 227 1.05 4.85 -11.22
C LEU A 227 0.76 5.40 -12.62
N ILE A 228 0.25 6.64 -12.74
CA ILE A 228 0.02 7.31 -14.02
C ILE A 228 1.32 7.42 -14.82
N MET A 229 2.40 7.91 -14.22
CA MET A 229 3.68 8.08 -14.91
C MET A 229 4.28 6.74 -15.34
N THR A 230 4.15 5.73 -14.49
CA THR A 230 4.65 4.37 -14.73
C THR A 230 3.87 3.68 -15.85
N ALA A 231 2.55 3.72 -15.80
CA ALA A 231 1.68 3.21 -16.85
C ALA A 231 1.80 4.00 -18.16
N ALA A 232 2.09 5.31 -18.11
CA ALA A 232 2.37 6.09 -19.30
C ALA A 232 3.72 5.68 -19.92
N ALA A 233 4.74 5.45 -19.11
CA ALA A 233 6.05 5.00 -19.58
C ALA A 233 6.00 3.65 -20.31
N HIS A 234 5.03 2.78 -19.96
CA HIS A 234 4.76 1.53 -20.65
C HIS A 234 4.60 1.69 -22.18
N ALA A 235 4.13 2.85 -22.65
CA ALA A 235 3.96 3.14 -24.09
C ALA A 235 5.27 3.08 -24.88
N GLY A 236 6.39 3.45 -24.24
CA GLY A 236 7.72 3.50 -24.85
C GLY A 236 8.61 2.33 -24.48
N GLU A 237 8.51 1.84 -23.25
CA GLU A 237 9.22 0.65 -22.78
C GLU A 237 8.22 -0.26 -22.08
N PRO A 238 8.01 -1.52 -22.52
CA PRO A 238 7.10 -2.44 -21.83
C PRO A 238 7.57 -2.72 -20.39
N LEU A 239 6.87 -2.11 -19.44
CA LEU A 239 7.05 -2.32 -18.01
C LEU A 239 5.96 -3.28 -17.50
N ASP A 240 6.28 -4.14 -16.54
CA ASP A 240 5.33 -5.06 -15.93
C ASP A 240 5.50 -5.10 -14.41
N PRO A 241 4.40 -5.19 -13.61
CA PRO A 241 4.52 -5.39 -12.17
C PRO A 241 5.29 -6.69 -11.88
N CYS A 242 6.29 -6.58 -11.01
CA CYS A 242 7.14 -7.70 -10.61
C CYS A 242 7.42 -7.70 -9.10
N SER A 243 7.95 -8.82 -8.61
CA SER A 243 8.47 -8.98 -7.25
C SER A 243 9.98 -9.10 -7.36
N ALA A 244 10.69 -8.01 -7.03
CA ALA A 244 12.14 -7.92 -7.07
C ALA A 244 12.70 -7.41 -5.72
N ALA A 245 13.99 -7.63 -5.50
CA ALA A 245 14.67 -7.19 -4.28
C ALA A 245 14.70 -5.67 -4.13
N THR A 246 14.76 -4.95 -5.25
CA THR A 246 14.84 -3.49 -5.35
C THR A 246 13.99 -3.04 -6.53
N GLY A 247 12.77 -2.54 -6.29
CA GLY A 247 11.84 -2.11 -7.33
C GLY A 247 10.59 -2.99 -7.53
N ASN A 248 9.64 -2.45 -8.28
CA ASN A 248 8.30 -3.01 -8.51
C ASN A 248 7.97 -3.27 -9.99
N LEU A 249 8.91 -3.01 -10.90
CA LEU A 249 8.69 -3.14 -12.33
C LEU A 249 9.77 -4.02 -12.94
N GLY A 250 9.38 -5.00 -13.73
CA GLY A 250 10.29 -5.74 -14.60
C GLY A 250 10.20 -5.18 -16.02
N PHE A 251 11.34 -5.12 -16.69
CA PHE A 251 11.43 -4.82 -18.11
C PHE A 251 12.68 -5.45 -18.71
N ALA A 252 12.72 -5.56 -20.03
CA ALA A 252 13.69 -6.43 -20.70
C ALA A 252 13.73 -7.84 -20.06
N THR A 253 14.76 -8.63 -20.31
CA THR A 253 14.83 -10.02 -19.77
C THR A 253 15.15 -10.07 -18.27
N SER A 254 15.81 -9.05 -17.72
CA SER A 254 16.28 -9.06 -16.32
C SER A 254 16.40 -7.68 -15.67
N ALA A 255 15.96 -6.60 -16.33
CA ALA A 255 16.11 -5.25 -15.78
C ALA A 255 14.95 -4.91 -14.83
N VAL A 256 15.26 -4.10 -13.82
CA VAL A 256 14.31 -3.75 -12.77
C VAL A 256 14.10 -2.24 -12.69
N GLY A 257 12.86 -1.81 -12.63
CA GLY A 257 12.45 -0.43 -12.46
C GLY A 257 11.77 -0.19 -11.12
N LEU A 258 11.86 1.05 -10.65
CA LEU A 258 11.17 1.53 -9.46
C LEU A 258 10.23 2.69 -9.84
N GLY A 259 8.93 2.45 -9.72
CA GLY A 259 7.90 3.48 -9.75
C GLY A 259 7.44 3.83 -8.34
N THR A 260 7.62 5.08 -7.92
CA THR A 260 7.27 5.47 -6.54
C THR A 260 6.65 6.86 -6.42
N GLY A 261 5.73 7.00 -5.44
CA GLY A 261 5.15 8.26 -5.01
C GLY A 261 5.87 8.90 -3.80
N CYS A 262 7.03 8.39 -3.41
CA CYS A 262 7.78 8.90 -2.26
C CYS A 262 8.51 10.20 -2.56
N GLU A 263 8.68 11.03 -1.54
CA GLU A 263 9.54 12.23 -1.55
C GLU A 263 10.78 12.04 -0.68
N ALA A 264 10.74 11.11 0.28
CA ALA A 264 11.78 10.89 1.28
C ALA A 264 11.83 9.42 1.75
N ILE A 265 12.96 9.02 2.33
CA ILE A 265 13.12 7.82 3.16
C ILE A 265 13.37 8.28 4.59
N GLY A 266 12.46 7.95 5.51
CA GLY A 266 12.49 8.52 6.85
C GLY A 266 12.39 10.04 6.80
N SER A 267 13.41 10.74 7.32
CA SER A 267 13.52 12.20 7.27
C SER A 267 14.36 12.72 6.10
N GLU A 268 14.98 11.85 5.31
CA GLU A 268 15.92 12.25 4.25
C GLU A 268 15.21 12.32 2.89
N SER A 269 15.26 13.50 2.26
CA SER A 269 14.73 13.72 0.91
C SER A 269 15.38 12.77 -0.09
N LEU A 270 14.63 12.27 -1.07
CA LEU A 270 15.18 11.46 -2.15
C LEU A 270 16.22 12.21 -3.01
N SER A 271 16.20 13.54 -3.02
CA SER A 271 17.17 14.34 -3.77
C SER A 271 18.60 14.27 -3.23
N VAL A 272 18.83 13.72 -2.03
CA VAL A 272 20.18 13.47 -1.50
C VAL A 272 20.83 12.21 -2.11
N ARG A 273 20.05 11.36 -2.78
CA ARG A 273 20.52 10.10 -3.38
C ARG A 273 21.01 10.35 -4.80
N THR A 274 22.31 10.63 -4.92
CA THR A 274 22.92 10.98 -6.20
C THR A 274 23.66 9.82 -6.85
N MET A 275 23.92 8.71 -6.14
CA MET A 275 24.66 7.59 -6.71
C MET A 275 23.70 6.54 -7.30
N PRO A 276 24.04 5.89 -8.43
CA PRO A 276 23.25 4.79 -8.99
C PRO A 276 22.98 3.66 -7.98
N ASP A 277 23.98 3.34 -7.15
CA ASP A 277 23.90 2.29 -6.14
C ASP A 277 22.94 2.63 -4.99
N ASP A 278 22.59 3.91 -4.77
CA ASP A 278 21.60 4.32 -3.76
C ASP A 278 20.18 3.81 -4.11
N TRP A 279 19.97 3.48 -5.37
CA TRP A 279 18.68 3.08 -5.92
C TRP A 279 18.65 1.60 -6.29
N ASP A 280 19.79 1.05 -6.73
CA ASP A 280 19.95 -0.35 -7.12
C ASP A 280 18.95 -0.84 -8.18
N VAL A 281 18.53 0.07 -9.08
CA VAL A 281 17.59 -0.23 -10.17
C VAL A 281 18.07 0.36 -11.50
N ASP A 282 17.49 -0.14 -12.58
CA ASP A 282 17.80 0.23 -13.96
C ASP A 282 16.93 1.38 -14.49
N ALA A 283 15.75 1.57 -13.91
CA ALA A 283 14.86 2.68 -14.24
C ALA A 283 14.22 3.28 -12.98
N LEU A 284 14.13 4.61 -12.94
CA LEU A 284 13.49 5.39 -11.89
C LEU A 284 12.32 6.18 -12.48
N ILE A 285 11.13 5.95 -11.94
CA ILE A 285 9.91 6.68 -12.27
C ILE A 285 9.39 7.36 -11.00
N LEU A 286 9.59 8.67 -10.90
CA LEU A 286 9.40 9.45 -9.69
C LEU A 286 8.28 10.48 -9.88
N SER A 287 7.17 10.36 -9.15
CA SER A 287 6.04 11.29 -9.32
C SER A 287 6.02 12.47 -8.37
N ALA A 288 6.67 12.31 -7.21
CA ALA A 288 6.66 13.31 -6.16
C ALA A 288 8.00 14.03 -6.05
N ALA A 289 9.11 13.29 -6.16
CA ALA A 289 10.43 13.88 -6.32
C ALA A 289 10.62 14.38 -7.77
N SER A 290 11.10 15.62 -7.93
CA SER A 290 11.27 16.26 -9.25
C SER A 290 12.67 16.85 -9.48
N ASP A 291 13.52 16.76 -8.46
CA ASP A 291 14.85 17.33 -8.34
C ASP A 291 15.92 16.25 -8.09
N VAL A 292 15.58 14.97 -8.29
CA VAL A 292 16.54 13.87 -8.17
C VAL A 292 17.52 13.92 -9.34
N VAL A 293 18.78 14.10 -9.02
CA VAL A 293 19.89 14.06 -9.97
C VAL A 293 20.78 12.89 -9.59
N VAL A 294 20.80 11.88 -10.47
CA VAL A 294 21.73 10.76 -10.34
C VAL A 294 22.96 11.05 -11.20
N ASP A 295 24.11 11.02 -10.55
CA ASP A 295 25.41 11.21 -11.15
C ASP A 295 25.71 10.11 -12.17
N ASP A 296 26.60 10.43 -13.12
CA ASP A 296 27.17 9.46 -14.05
C ASP A 296 28.64 9.25 -13.67
N PRO A 297 28.92 8.53 -12.56
CA PRO A 297 30.28 8.38 -12.07
C PRO A 297 31.14 7.66 -13.10
N LEU A 298 32.32 8.21 -13.40
CA LEU A 298 33.30 7.56 -14.27
C LEU A 298 33.91 6.34 -13.55
N GLY A 299 33.82 5.13 -14.14
CA GLY A 299 34.72 4.01 -13.82
C GLY A 299 34.16 2.57 -13.86
N THR A 300 34.92 1.73 -14.59
CA THR A 300 34.96 0.25 -14.77
C THR A 300 34.13 -0.67 -13.86
N ILE A 301 33.26 -1.48 -14.46
CA ILE A 301 32.96 -2.86 -14.04
C ILE A 301 34.00 -3.79 -14.69
N MET A 302 34.38 -4.95 -14.11
CA MET A 302 35.03 -6.05 -14.85
C MET A 302 34.49 -7.41 -14.42
N ASP A 303 34.17 -8.16 -15.48
CA ASP A 303 34.08 -9.59 -15.74
C ASP A 303 33.45 -10.60 -14.75
N GLY A 304 32.41 -11.27 -15.26
CA GLY A 304 32.43 -12.74 -15.35
C GLY A 304 32.63 -13.54 -14.07
N GLY A 305 31.61 -13.53 -13.20
CA GLY A 305 31.22 -14.64 -12.32
C GLY A 305 32.27 -15.72 -11.98
N ASP A 306 33.30 -15.36 -11.21
CA ASP A 306 33.93 -16.25 -10.24
C ASP A 306 34.65 -15.40 -9.17
N PRO A 307 34.62 -15.80 -7.88
CA PRO A 307 35.06 -14.97 -6.77
C PRO A 307 36.59 -14.96 -6.68
N ALA A 308 37.23 -13.99 -7.33
CA ALA A 308 38.62 -13.66 -7.04
C ALA A 308 38.69 -12.65 -5.88
N ASP A 309 39.56 -12.94 -4.91
CA ASP A 309 39.92 -12.11 -3.75
C ASP A 309 40.51 -10.74 -4.15
N SER A 310 39.71 -9.86 -4.76
CA SER A 310 40.10 -8.46 -5.02
C SER A 310 38.97 -7.49 -4.68
N ILE A 311 39.33 -6.44 -3.94
CA ILE A 311 38.47 -5.44 -3.30
C ILE A 311 37.98 -4.41 -4.33
N LYS A 312 37.21 -4.82 -5.34
CA LYS A 312 36.59 -3.88 -6.31
C LYS A 312 35.14 -4.29 -6.63
N THR A 313 34.20 -3.56 -6.05
CA THR A 313 32.75 -3.74 -6.17
C THR A 313 32.25 -3.40 -7.58
N ALA A 314 31.33 -4.19 -8.14
CA ALA A 314 30.60 -3.86 -9.36
C ALA A 314 29.80 -2.55 -9.19
N ARG A 315 29.87 -1.63 -10.15
CA ARG A 315 29.23 -0.30 -10.08
C ARG A 315 28.09 -0.19 -11.08
N ARG A 316 26.92 0.31 -10.68
CA ARG A 316 25.81 0.53 -11.62
C ARG A 316 25.99 1.82 -12.42
N VAL A 317 25.48 1.83 -13.66
CA VAL A 317 25.36 3.05 -14.47
C VAL A 317 24.12 3.85 -14.08
N ARG A 318 24.08 5.13 -14.45
CA ARG A 318 22.91 5.98 -14.24
C ARG A 318 21.63 5.37 -14.86
N PRO A 319 20.55 5.15 -14.08
CA PRO A 319 19.30 4.56 -14.56
C PRO A 319 18.61 5.44 -15.61
N ALA A 320 17.62 4.89 -16.31
CA ALA A 320 16.67 5.69 -17.07
C ALA A 320 15.78 6.48 -16.08
N ILE A 321 15.64 7.80 -16.25
CA ILE A 321 14.91 8.64 -15.28
C ILE A 321 13.72 9.34 -15.92
N ILE A 322 12.53 9.05 -15.40
CA ILE A 322 11.28 9.75 -15.70
C ILE A 322 10.78 10.34 -14.39
N GLN A 323 10.72 11.67 -14.29
CA GLN A 323 10.35 12.34 -13.04
C GLN A 323 9.30 13.42 -13.30
N ALA A 324 8.52 13.81 -12.29
CA ALA A 324 7.49 14.84 -12.40
C ALA A 324 8.06 16.28 -12.51
N ASP A 325 9.17 16.44 -13.25
CA ASP A 325 9.75 17.73 -13.60
C ASP A 325 8.98 18.39 -14.76
N ARG A 326 9.38 19.61 -15.10
CA ARG A 326 8.77 20.38 -16.19
C ARG A 326 8.87 19.66 -17.54
N LYS A 327 10.01 19.02 -17.84
CA LYS A 327 10.27 18.35 -19.13
C LYS A 327 9.24 17.24 -19.37
N TRP A 328 9.00 16.39 -18.38
CA TRP A 328 8.06 15.28 -18.53
C TRP A 328 6.60 15.72 -18.40
N LYS A 329 6.29 16.68 -17.53
CA LYS A 329 4.95 17.28 -17.42
C LYS A 329 4.50 17.92 -18.73
N ASP A 330 5.39 18.67 -19.39
CA ASP A 330 5.07 19.30 -20.69
C ASP A 330 4.82 18.23 -21.77
N ARG A 331 5.52 17.09 -21.73
CA ARG A 331 5.30 15.96 -22.65
C ARG A 331 3.99 15.21 -22.38
N LEU A 332 3.58 15.06 -21.12
CA LEU A 332 2.29 14.43 -20.75
C LEU A 332 1.09 15.20 -21.30
N ARG A 333 1.22 16.51 -21.54
CA ARG A 333 0.18 17.34 -22.20
C ARG A 333 0.14 17.16 -23.71
N GLY A 334 1.22 16.64 -24.30
CA GLY A 334 1.41 16.52 -25.72
C GLY A 334 0.83 15.22 -26.32
N PRO A 335 1.04 15.01 -27.63
CA PRO A 335 0.63 13.80 -28.33
C PRO A 335 1.32 12.53 -27.78
N LEU A 336 0.59 11.41 -27.75
CA LEU A 336 1.12 10.11 -27.34
C LEU A 336 2.40 9.69 -28.12
N PRO A 337 2.53 9.91 -29.45
CA PRO A 337 3.77 9.58 -30.17
C PRO A 337 5.01 10.30 -29.64
N ASP A 338 4.88 11.58 -29.25
CA ASP A 338 5.98 12.38 -28.73
C ASP A 338 6.40 11.90 -27.35
N TRP A 339 5.43 11.58 -26.49
CA TRP A 339 5.66 10.93 -25.20
C TRP A 339 6.37 9.59 -25.37
N LYS A 340 5.88 8.73 -26.27
CA LYS A 340 6.47 7.42 -26.55
C LYS A 340 7.91 7.55 -27.03
N ALA A 341 8.18 8.40 -28.02
CA ALA A 341 9.52 8.60 -28.56
C ALA A 341 10.49 9.16 -27.51
N ALA A 342 10.00 10.01 -26.62
CA ALA A 342 10.73 10.54 -25.48
C ALA A 342 11.16 9.44 -24.49
N VAL A 343 10.24 8.54 -24.13
CA VAL A 343 10.52 7.41 -23.25
C VAL A 343 11.51 6.44 -23.89
N VAL A 344 11.28 6.04 -25.15
CA VAL A 344 12.20 5.17 -25.91
C VAL A 344 13.62 5.72 -25.90
N ARG A 345 13.79 7.03 -26.09
CA ARG A 345 15.11 7.67 -26.10
C ARG A 345 15.80 7.62 -24.73
N GLU A 346 15.06 7.82 -23.65
CA GLU A 346 15.60 7.76 -22.29
C GLU A 346 16.13 6.35 -21.98
N PHE A 347 15.32 5.32 -22.26
CA PHE A 347 15.73 3.91 -22.08
C PHE A 347 16.85 3.50 -23.05
N ALA A 348 16.85 3.97 -24.30
CA ALA A 348 17.95 3.73 -25.22
C ALA A 348 19.27 4.35 -24.74
N SER A 349 19.21 5.55 -24.15
CA SER A 349 20.39 6.21 -23.57
C SER A 349 20.94 5.44 -22.38
N TRP A 350 20.06 4.85 -21.56
CA TRP A 350 20.48 3.95 -20.48
C TRP A 350 21.14 2.66 -21.02
N ARG A 351 20.55 1.99 -22.02
CA ARG A 351 21.18 0.80 -22.65
C ARG A 351 22.56 1.13 -23.21
N GLN A 352 22.70 2.28 -23.87
CA GLN A 352 23.99 2.72 -24.39
C GLN A 352 25.03 2.91 -23.28
N ARG A 353 24.65 3.50 -22.13
CA ARG A 353 25.55 3.61 -20.97
C ARG A 353 25.99 2.23 -20.46
N GLN A 354 25.07 1.26 -20.40
CA GLN A 354 25.40 -0.10 -20.02
C GLN A 354 26.36 -0.76 -21.02
N ASP A 355 26.09 -0.64 -22.32
CA ASP A 355 26.93 -1.21 -23.37
C ASP A 355 28.33 -0.60 -23.40
N ASP A 356 28.43 0.73 -23.23
CA ASP A 356 29.71 1.43 -23.19
C ASP A 356 30.55 1.02 -21.97
N GLU A 357 29.90 0.81 -20.82
CA GLU A 357 30.57 0.34 -19.62
C GLU A 357 30.96 -1.15 -19.71
N ALA A 358 30.12 -1.99 -20.30
CA ALA A 358 30.42 -3.39 -20.57
C ALA A 358 31.59 -3.56 -21.57
N LYS A 359 31.72 -2.66 -22.55
CA LYS A 359 32.88 -2.65 -23.46
C LYS A 359 34.16 -2.29 -22.73
N ARG A 360 34.15 -1.23 -21.91
CA ARG A 360 35.29 -0.84 -21.06
C ARG A 360 35.69 -1.95 -20.09
N ALA A 361 34.74 -2.76 -19.66
CA ALA A 361 34.96 -3.91 -18.79
C ALA A 361 35.64 -5.10 -19.50
N SER A 362 35.59 -5.13 -20.83
CA SER A 362 36.17 -6.21 -21.65
C SER A 362 37.52 -5.86 -22.28
N GLU A 363 37.96 -4.61 -22.11
CA GLU A 363 39.26 -4.07 -22.53
C GLU A 363 40.24 -4.07 -21.35
#